data_AF-A0A844FF97-F1
#
_entry.id   AF-A0A844FF97-F1
#
_cell.length_a   1.000
_cell.length_b   1.000
_cell.length_c   1.000
_cell.angle_alpha   90.00
_cell.angle_beta   90.00
_cell.angle_gamma   90.00
#
_symmetry.space_group_name_H-M   'P 1'
#
loop_
_entity.id
_entity.type
_entity.pdbx_description
1 polymer ?
#
loop_
_entity_poly.entity_id
_entity_poly.type
_entity_poly.pdbx_seq_one_letter_code
_entity_poly.pdbx_strand_id
1 'polypeptide(L)' 'MYVVCNEHLEFAIEEFVETYEQPPDIYELHKVSFTDWTSPQICHYCDRAPRYLVV' A
#
# COMPACT_ATOMS: atom_id res chain seq x y z
N MET A 1 7.24 -1.77 -1.96
CA MET A 1 5.80 -2.06 -2.21
C MET A 1 5.11 -2.28 -0.88
N TYR A 2 4.18 -1.41 -0.49
CA TYR A 2 3.49 -1.46 0.78
C TYR A 2 2.00 -1.54 0.53
N VAL A 3 1.37 -2.58 1.07
CA VAL A 3 -0.07 -2.76 1.00
C VAL A 3 -0.63 -2.39 2.36
N VAL A 4 -1.41 -1.31 2.41
CA VAL A 4 -1.78 -0.66 3.68
C VAL A 4 -3.25 -0.29 3.75
N CYS A 5 -3.78 -0.23 4.97
CA CYS A 5 -5.10 0.33 5.24
C CYS A 5 -5.06 1.87 5.14
N ASN A 6 -6.23 2.50 5.19
CA ASN A 6 -6.33 3.97 5.09
C ASN A 6 -5.58 4.70 6.22
N GLU A 7 -5.54 4.13 7.43
CA GLU A 7 -4.84 4.74 8.57
C GLU A 7 -3.31 4.70 8.44
N HIS A 8 -2.74 3.66 7.82
CA HIS A 8 -1.30 3.51 7.67
C HIS A 8 -0.79 3.95 6.29
N LEU A 9 -1.64 4.61 5.50
CA LEU A 9 -1.25 5.13 4.19
C LEU A 9 -0.17 6.20 4.32
N GLU A 10 -0.37 7.18 5.20
CA GLU A 10 0.58 8.28 5.40
C GLU A 10 1.95 7.75 5.84
N PHE A 11 1.95 6.82 6.80
CA PHE A 11 3.17 6.19 7.31
C PHE A 11 3.95 5.44 6.22
N ALA A 12 3.23 4.70 5.36
CA ALA A 12 3.84 3.99 4.24
C ALA A 12 4.44 4.94 3.20
N ILE A 13 3.81 6.09 2.96
CA ILE A 13 4.31 7.11 2.03
C ILE A 13 5.59 7.73 2.60
N GLU A 14 5.60 8.11 3.88
CA GLU A 14 6.78 8.67 4.53
C GLU A 14 7.96 7.70 4.47
N GLU A 15 7.76 6.45 4.90
CA GLU A 15 8.80 5.41 4.88
C GLU A 15 9.33 5.15 3.46
N PHE A 16 8.43 5.16 2.47
CA PHE A 16 8.82 4.99 1.07
C PHE A 16 9.67 6.17 0.57
N VAL A 17 9.26 7.40 0.83
CA VAL A 17 10.02 8.60 0.43
C VAL A 17 11.38 8.62 1.11
N GLU A 18 11.46 8.25 2.40
CA GLU A 18 12.73 8.15 3.11
C GLU A 18 13.65 7.07 2.54
N THR A 19 13.08 5.92 2.14
CA THR A 19 13.85 4.77 1.63
C THR A 19 14.30 4.93 0.18
N TYR A 20 13.42 5.44 -0.67
CA TYR A 20 13.62 5.47 -2.12
C TYR A 20 13.93 6.89 -2.64
N GLU A 21 13.91 7.90 -1.77
CA GLU A 21 14.15 9.32 -2.08
C GLU A 21 13.25 9.87 -3.21
N GLN A 22 12.10 9.23 -3.44
CA GLN A 22 11.21 9.50 -4.55
C GLN A 22 9.75 9.34 -4.12
N PRO A 23 8.81 10.07 -4.75
CA PRO A 23 7.40 9.98 -4.42
C PRO A 23 6.85 8.60 -4.82
N PRO A 24 6.06 7.93 -3.96
CA PRO A 24 5.40 6.68 -4.33
C PRO A 24 4.17 6.90 -5.20
N ASP A 25 3.82 5.88 -5.97
CA ASP A 25 2.55 5.72 -6.66
C ASP A 25 1.54 4.99 -5.76
N ILE A 26 0.35 5.57 -5.62
CA ILE A 26 -0.71 5.05 -4.74
C ILE A 26 -1.87 4.50 -5.59
N TYR A 27 -2.15 3.21 -5.44
CA TYR A 27 -3.25 2.52 -6.13
C TYR A 27 -4.32 2.04 -5.14
N GLU A 28 -5.60 2.26 -5.45
CA GLU A 28 -6.72 1.74 -4.66
C GLU A 28 -7.08 0.31 -5.04
N LEU A 29 -6.84 -0.65 -4.15
CA LEU A 29 -7.10 -2.08 -4.39
C LEU A 29 -8.56 -2.38 -4.76
N HIS A 30 -9.53 -1.57 -4.28
CA HIS A 30 -10.94 -1.75 -4.59
C HIS A 30 -11.30 -1.41 -6.05
N LYS A 31 -10.45 -0.65 -6.75
CA LYS A 31 -10.72 -0.16 -8.12
C LYS A 31 -9.95 -0.94 -9.19
N VAL A 32 -8.89 -1.63 -8.81
CA VAL A 32 -8.05 -2.44 -9.70
C VAL A 32 -8.29 -3.93 -9.43
N SER A 33 -8.95 -4.60 -10.36
CA SER A 33 -9.03 -6.06 -10.37
C SER A 33 -7.70 -6.61 -10.85
N PHE A 34 -6.77 -6.85 -9.94
CA PHE A 34 -5.54 -7.54 -10.26
C PHE A 34 -5.87 -9.00 -10.60
N THR A 35 -5.87 -9.35 -11.89
CA THR A 35 -6.16 -10.72 -12.35
C THR A 35 -5.03 -11.72 -12.08
N ASP A 36 -3.80 -11.25 -11.82
CA ASP A 36 -2.61 -12.10 -11.72
C ASP A 36 -1.75 -11.83 -10.48
N TRP A 37 -2.17 -10.93 -9.57
CA TRP A 37 -1.38 -10.54 -8.40
C TRP A 37 -2.12 -10.91 -7.11
N THR A 38 -1.55 -11.84 -6.33
CA THR A 38 -2.05 -12.18 -4.98
C THR A 38 -1.59 -11.10 -4.00
N SER A 39 -2.31 -9.98 -3.93
CA SER A 39 -1.94 -8.91 -3.01
C SER A 39 -2.11 -9.43 -1.58
N PRO A 40 -1.18 -9.10 -0.67
CA PRO A 40 -1.35 -9.42 0.73
C PRO A 40 -2.74 -8.94 1.19
N GLN A 41 -3.49 -9.85 1.81
CA GLN A 41 -4.86 -9.60 2.28
C GLN A 41 -4.90 -8.78 3.57
N ILE A 42 -3.72 -8.42 4.10
CA ILE A 42 -3.53 -7.70 5.36
C ILE A 42 -2.61 -6.50 5.14
N CYS A 43 -2.83 -5.46 5.92
CA CYS A 43 -2.01 -4.26 5.93
C CYS A 43 -0.60 -4.59 6.47
N HIS A 44 0.43 -3.96 5.90
CA HIS A 44 1.83 -4.15 6.31
C HIS A 44 2.05 -3.80 7.79
N TYR A 45 1.31 -2.82 8.30
CA TYR A 45 1.43 -2.32 9.67
C TYR A 45 0.39 -2.91 10.64
N CYS A 46 -0.64 -3.60 10.15
CA CYS A 46 -1.69 -4.18 11.00
C CYS A 46 -2.49 -5.28 10.31
N ASP A 47 -3.17 -6.13 11.08
CA ASP A 47 -4.01 -7.22 10.55
C ASP A 47 -5.35 -6.77 9.91
N ARG A 48 -5.49 -5.50 9.52
CA ARG A 48 -6.70 -4.98 8.85
C ARG A 48 -6.65 -5.22 7.36
N ALA A 49 -7.83 -5.28 6.74
CA ALA A 49 -7.96 -5.33 5.29
C ALA A 49 -7.32 -4.08 4.64
N PRO A 50 -6.34 -4.26 3.74
CA PRO A 50 -5.69 -3.15 3.09
C PRO A 50 -6.60 -2.53 2.02
N ARG A 51 -6.37 -1.25 1.75
CA ARG A 51 -7.14 -0.47 0.76
C ARG A 51 -6.26 0.13 -0.31
N TYR A 52 -4.99 0.39 0.00
CA TYR A 52 -4.04 1.06 -0.87
C TYR A 52 -2.80 0.20 -1.08
N LEU A 53 -2.21 0.32 -2.26
CA LEU A 53 -0.91 -0.19 -2.64
C LEU A 53 -0.01 1.01 -2.93
N VAL A 54 1.11 1.10 -2.23
CA VAL A 54 2.14 2.14 -2.34
C VAL A 54 3.36 1.51 -3.01
N VAL A 55 3.74 1.96 -4.20
CA VAL A 55 4.83 1.37 -5.02
C VAL A 55 5.72 2.41 -5.63
#